data_AF-W7BH03-F1
#
_entry.id   AF-W7BH03-F1
#
_cell.length_a   1.000
_cell.length_b   1.000
_cell.length_c   1.000
_cell.angle_alpha   90.00
_cell.angle_beta   90.00
_cell.angle_gamma   90.00
#
_symmetry.space_group_name_H-M   'P 1'
#
loop_
_entity.id
_entity.type
_entity.pdbx_description
1 polymer ?
#
loop_
_entity_poly.entity_id
_entity_poly.type
_entity_poly.pdbx_seq_one_letter_code
_entity_poly.pdbx_strand_id
1 'polypeptide(L)'
;MYNEDIPTQSRLEALTDVIWWRIDFSFLKQTLLLEDPRNYILLHYMARTRRELYALAVINRLNSKERIYFSLLSLIDLGFHKDTNVVELPEFLTYERLAELSNTSKGYTSKVLLHLREEKILISNKKPWIISDVKKLKELLGADNLPEPF
;
A
#
# COMPACT_ATOMS: atom_id res chain seq x y z
N MET A 1 -17.08 -21.69 4.44
CA MET A 1 -16.50 -20.51 5.11
C MET A 1 -17.25 -20.33 6.41
N TYR A 2 -16.56 -20.40 7.54
CA TYR A 2 -17.17 -20.20 8.84
C TYR A 2 -17.46 -18.69 9.02
N ASN A 3 -18.63 -18.33 9.54
CA ASN A 3 -19.05 -16.93 9.75
C ASN A 3 -18.12 -16.15 10.69
N GLU A 4 -17.26 -16.83 11.45
CA GLU A 4 -16.29 -16.25 12.39
C GLU A 4 -15.12 -15.53 11.67
N ASP A 5 -14.83 -15.88 10.41
CA ASP A 5 -13.73 -15.29 9.64
C ASP A 5 -14.11 -13.99 8.90
N ILE A 6 -15.38 -13.57 8.99
CA ILE A 6 -15.86 -12.35 8.34
C ILE A 6 -15.74 -11.20 9.37
N PRO A 7 -14.83 -10.23 9.19
CA PRO A 7 -14.70 -9.12 10.13
C PRO A 7 -16.02 -8.34 10.20
N THR A 8 -16.64 -8.37 11.37
CA THR A 8 -17.94 -7.73 11.65
C THR A 8 -17.82 -6.23 11.92
N GLN A 9 -16.59 -5.74 12.12
CA GLN A 9 -16.29 -4.35 12.36
C GLN A 9 -15.09 -3.92 11.52
N SER A 10 -15.25 -2.81 10.81
CA SER A 10 -14.17 -2.13 10.10
C SER A 10 -14.18 -0.66 10.49
N ARG A 11 -12.98 -0.08 10.57
CA ARG A 11 -12.81 1.36 10.77
C ARG A 11 -12.20 1.94 9.50
N LEU A 12 -12.86 2.96 8.96
CA LEU A 12 -12.33 3.77 7.87
C LEU A 12 -11.88 5.10 8.47
N GLU A 13 -10.65 5.49 8.16
CA GLU A 13 -10.05 6.77 8.56
C GLU A 13 -9.55 7.48 7.31
N ALA A 14 -9.95 8.74 7.13
CA ALA A 14 -9.41 9.57 6.07
C ALA A 14 -7.98 10.01 6.44
N LEU A 15 -7.00 9.69 5.60
CA LEU A 15 -5.60 10.08 5.81
C LEU A 15 -5.28 11.48 5.28
N THR A 16 -6.19 12.03 4.47
CA THR A 16 -6.15 13.37 3.86
C THR A 16 -7.60 13.86 3.69
N ASP A 17 -7.80 15.08 3.20
CA ASP A 17 -9.12 15.57 2.85
C ASP A 17 -9.72 14.73 1.71
N VAL A 18 -10.95 14.23 1.91
CA VAL A 18 -11.63 13.36 0.95
C VAL A 18 -13.05 13.82 0.71
N ILE A 19 -13.50 13.68 -0.54
CA ILE A 19 -14.91 13.74 -0.91
C ILE A 19 -15.36 12.30 -1.14
N TRP A 20 -16.41 11.88 -0.43
CA TRP A 20 -16.89 10.51 -0.50
C TRP A 20 -18.40 10.47 -0.70
N TRP A 21 -18.86 9.45 -1.43
CA TRP A 21 -20.27 9.16 -1.61
C TRP A 21 -20.65 7.99 -0.73
N ARG A 22 -21.63 8.21 0.14
CA ARG A 22 -22.26 7.13 0.88
C ARG A 22 -23.37 6.53 0.03
N ILE A 23 -23.13 5.33 -0.46
CA ILE A 23 -24.09 4.58 -1.30
C ILE A 23 -24.73 3.50 -0.43
N ASP A 24 -26.06 3.40 -0.47
CA ASP A 24 -26.76 2.30 0.16
C ASP A 24 -26.44 0.97 -0.56
N PHE A 25 -26.15 -0.07 0.22
CA PHE A 25 -25.72 -1.35 -0.34
C PHE A 25 -26.83 -2.04 -1.16
N SER A 26 -28.09 -1.91 -0.73
CA SER A 26 -29.22 -2.51 -1.46
C SER A 26 -29.42 -1.81 -2.80
N PHE A 27 -29.33 -0.48 -2.81
CA PHE A 27 -29.34 0.32 -4.04
C PHE A 27 -28.19 -0.06 -4.99
N LEU A 28 -26.96 -0.16 -4.47
CA LEU A 28 -25.80 -0.56 -5.27
C LEU A 28 -26.01 -1.94 -5.89
N LYS A 29 -26.47 -2.92 -5.10
CA LYS A 29 -26.72 -4.29 -5.57
C LYS A 29 -27.76 -4.33 -6.70
N GLN A 30 -28.87 -3.61 -6.55
CA GLN A 30 -29.91 -3.54 -7.58
C GLN A 30 -29.39 -2.88 -8.85
N THR A 31 -28.62 -1.79 -8.72
CA THR A 31 -28.02 -1.09 -9.85
C THR A 31 -27.05 -1.98 -10.61
N LEU A 32 -26.17 -2.72 -9.92
CA LEU A 32 -25.22 -3.64 -10.55
C LEU A 32 -25.92 -4.77 -11.32
N LEU A 33 -27.02 -5.32 -10.79
CA LEU A 33 -27.79 -6.36 -11.46
C LEU A 33 -28.44 -5.87 -12.77
N LEU A 34 -28.80 -4.59 -12.83
CA LEU A 34 -29.43 -3.97 -14.00
C LEU A 34 -28.41 -3.51 -15.04
N GLU A 35 -27.39 -2.78 -14.59
CA GLU A 35 -26.46 -2.04 -15.46
C GLU A 35 -25.18 -2.82 -15.80
N ASP A 36 -24.79 -3.81 -15.00
CA ASP A 36 -23.62 -4.67 -15.23
C ASP A 36 -24.02 -6.17 -15.21
N PRO A 37 -24.87 -6.63 -16.14
CA PRO A 37 -25.39 -8.01 -16.14
C PRO A 37 -24.29 -9.08 -16.32
N ARG A 38 -23.11 -8.68 -16.82
CA ARG A 38 -21.94 -9.57 -16.96
C ARG A 38 -21.02 -9.54 -15.73
N ASN A 39 -21.35 -8.75 -14.70
CA ASN A 39 -20.62 -8.60 -13.45
C ASN A 39 -19.16 -8.18 -13.62
N TYR A 40 -18.82 -7.40 -14.65
CA TYR A 40 -17.44 -6.96 -14.89
C TYR A 40 -16.87 -6.15 -13.72
N ILE A 41 -17.69 -5.33 -13.07
CA ILE A 41 -17.28 -4.53 -11.91
C ILE A 41 -16.90 -5.44 -10.74
N LEU A 42 -17.75 -6.42 -10.44
CA LEU A 42 -17.51 -7.39 -9.37
C LEU A 42 -16.30 -8.28 -9.68
N LEU A 43 -16.15 -8.75 -10.92
CA LEU A 43 -15.01 -9.54 -11.36
C LEU A 43 -13.70 -8.76 -11.26
N HIS A 44 -13.70 -7.48 -11.65
CA HIS A 44 -12.55 -6.60 -11.50
C HIS A 44 -12.20 -6.40 -10.02
N TYR A 45 -13.20 -6.16 -9.16
CA TYR A 45 -13.00 -6.03 -7.72
C TYR A 45 -12.42 -7.31 -7.10
N MET A 46 -12.96 -8.48 -7.45
CA MET A 46 -12.43 -9.79 -7.02
C MET A 46 -10.97 -9.98 -7.45
N ALA A 47 -10.63 -9.62 -8.69
CA ALA A 47 -9.26 -9.70 -9.19
C ALA A 47 -8.30 -8.80 -8.40
N ARG A 48 -8.74 -7.59 -8.05
CA ARG A 48 -7.99 -6.66 -7.20
C ARG A 48 -7.82 -7.20 -5.77
N THR A 49 -8.90 -7.61 -5.12
CA THR A 49 -8.84 -8.19 -3.76
C THR A 49 -7.92 -9.41 -3.71
N ARG A 50 -7.91 -10.24 -4.75
CA ARG A 50 -6.96 -11.36 -4.84
C ARG A 50 -5.50 -10.90 -4.85
N ARG A 51 -5.17 -9.82 -5.57
CA ARG A 51 -3.81 -9.24 -5.56
C ARG A 51 -3.45 -8.71 -4.18
N GLU A 52 -4.36 -8.00 -3.52
CA GLU A 52 -4.17 -7.48 -2.16
C GLU A 52 -3.92 -8.61 -1.15
N LEU A 53 -4.70 -9.69 -1.19
CA LEU A 53 -4.48 -10.89 -0.36
C LEU A 53 -3.13 -11.56 -0.64
N TYR A 54 -2.69 -11.59 -1.90
CA TYR A 54 -1.38 -12.14 -2.27
C TYR A 54 -0.23 -11.27 -1.72
N ALA A 55 -0.36 -9.94 -1.78
CA ALA A 55 0.60 -9.02 -1.18
C ALA A 55 0.70 -9.23 0.35
N LEU A 56 -0.42 -9.41 1.05
CA LEU A 56 -0.42 -9.75 2.47
C LEU A 56 0.29 -11.09 2.76
N ALA A 57 0.06 -12.10 1.93
CA ALA A 57 0.73 -13.39 2.05
C ALA A 57 2.25 -13.28 1.85
N VAL A 58 2.70 -12.39 0.95
CA VAL A 58 4.11 -12.08 0.74
C VAL A 58 4.72 -11.36 1.94
N ILE A 59 4.06 -10.31 2.45
CA ILE A 59 4.51 -9.56 3.64
C ILE A 59 4.78 -10.50 4.82
N ASN A 60 3.95 -11.52 5.02
CA ASN A 60 4.12 -12.50 6.11
C ASN A 60 5.40 -13.35 6.00
N ARG A 61 6.03 -13.44 4.82
CA ARG A 61 7.29 -14.15 4.61
C ARG A 61 8.51 -13.25 4.74
N LEU A 62 8.31 -11.94 4.64
CA LEU A 62 9.38 -10.95 4.69
C LEU A 62 9.82 -10.69 6.13
N ASN A 63 11.12 -10.48 6.32
CA ASN A 63 11.63 -10.00 7.61
C ASN A 63 11.24 -8.53 7.85
N SER A 64 11.44 -8.04 9.08
CA SER A 64 11.00 -6.69 9.47
C SER A 64 11.55 -5.57 8.58
N LYS A 65 12.78 -5.69 8.09
CA LYS A 65 13.41 -4.69 7.20
C LYS A 65 12.77 -4.73 5.82
N GLU A 66 12.61 -5.92 5.26
CA GLU A 66 11.96 -6.13 3.97
C GLU A 66 10.50 -5.68 3.96
N ARG A 67 9.76 -5.88 5.06
CA ARG A 67 8.39 -5.35 5.17
C ARG A 67 8.34 -3.83 5.05
N ILE A 68 9.31 -3.12 5.64
CA ILE A 68 9.41 -1.66 5.49
C ILE A 68 9.67 -1.29 4.03
N TYR A 69 10.58 -1.99 3.33
CA TYR A 69 10.86 -1.74 1.92
C TYR A 69 9.64 -2.04 1.04
N PHE A 70 8.97 -3.15 1.28
CA PHE A 70 7.74 -3.52 0.57
C PHE A 70 6.63 -2.49 0.78
N SER A 71 6.43 -2.02 2.01
CA SER A 71 5.46 -0.96 2.30
C SER A 71 5.81 0.36 1.59
N LEU A 72 7.08 0.74 1.51
CA LEU A 72 7.51 1.92 0.74
C LEU A 72 7.22 1.76 -0.76
N LEU A 73 7.54 0.59 -1.34
CA LEU A 73 7.25 0.30 -2.75
C LEU A 73 5.75 0.32 -3.04
N SER A 74 4.93 -0.23 -2.15
CA SER A 74 3.47 -0.24 -2.28
C SER A 74 2.85 1.17 -2.24
N LEU A 75 3.59 2.17 -1.74
CA LEU A 75 3.16 3.56 -1.69
C LEU A 75 3.64 4.38 -2.90
N ILE A 76 4.50 3.81 -3.77
CA ILE A 76 5.00 4.50 -4.97
C ILE A 76 3.86 4.82 -5.93
N ASP A 77 2.92 3.88 -6.14
CA ASP A 77 1.79 4.08 -7.06
C ASP A 77 0.80 5.13 -6.57
N LEU A 78 0.82 5.44 -5.27
CA LEU A 78 0.04 6.50 -4.65
C LEU A 78 0.80 7.85 -4.63
N GLY A 79 2.08 7.84 -4.97
CA GLY A 79 2.97 8.99 -4.93
C GLY A 79 2.98 9.81 -6.23
N PHE A 80 3.66 10.95 -6.18
CA PHE A 80 3.89 11.80 -7.36
C PHE A 80 5.21 11.42 -8.04
N HIS A 81 5.13 10.93 -9.27
CA HIS A 81 6.28 10.54 -10.06
C HIS A 81 6.93 11.78 -10.70
N LYS A 82 8.10 12.17 -10.21
CA LYS A 82 8.91 13.22 -10.84
C LYS A 82 9.65 12.70 -12.07
N ASP A 83 10.07 11.44 -12.01
CA ASP A 83 10.75 10.71 -13.07
C ASP A 83 10.49 9.19 -12.86
N THR A 84 10.88 8.38 -13.83
CA THR A 84 10.82 6.91 -13.84
C THR A 84 11.47 6.27 -12.61
N ASN A 85 12.50 6.91 -12.04
CA ASN A 85 13.22 6.39 -10.88
C ASN A 85 13.09 7.26 -9.62
N VAL A 86 12.30 8.35 -9.68
CA VAL A 86 12.20 9.35 -8.61
C VAL A 86 10.74 9.64 -8.29
N VAL A 87 10.35 9.33 -7.05
CA VAL A 87 8.96 9.42 -6.61
C VAL A 87 8.86 10.14 -5.28
N GLU A 88 7.95 11.11 -5.21
CA GLU A 88 7.51 11.69 -3.94
C GLU A 88 6.41 10.82 -3.34
N LEU A 89 6.65 10.34 -2.13
CA LEU A 89 5.69 9.54 -1.39
C LEU A 89 4.54 10.41 -0.88
N PRO A 90 3.35 9.82 -0.63
CA PRO A 90 2.19 10.55 -0.15
C PRO A 90 2.46 11.39 1.10
N GLU A 91 1.90 12.60 1.17
CA GLU A 91 2.15 13.54 2.28
C GLU A 91 1.73 13.00 3.65
N PHE A 92 0.69 12.16 3.68
CA PHE A 92 0.20 11.53 4.91
C PHE A 92 1.23 10.57 5.53
N LEU A 93 2.24 10.11 4.77
CA LEU A 93 3.21 9.14 5.23
C LEU A 93 4.06 9.73 6.38
N THR A 94 4.05 9.05 7.53
CA THR A 94 4.88 9.36 8.70
C THR A 94 5.67 8.13 9.09
N TYR A 95 6.66 8.30 9.98
CA TYR A 95 7.36 7.16 10.61
C TYR A 95 6.41 6.18 11.29
N GLU A 96 5.33 6.70 11.87
CA GLU A 96 4.34 5.93 12.62
C GLU A 96 3.41 5.16 11.68
N ARG A 97 2.90 5.83 10.64
CA ARG A 97 2.10 5.17 9.60
C ARG A 97 2.89 4.11 8.85
N LEU A 98 4.16 4.37 8.54
CA LEU A 98 4.99 3.35 7.89
C LEU A 98 5.26 2.16 8.82
N ALA A 99 5.45 2.40 10.12
CA ALA A 99 5.61 1.34 11.11
C ALA A 99 4.35 0.47 11.21
N GLU A 100 3.17 1.09 11.22
CA GLU A 100 1.87 0.39 11.17
C GLU A 100 1.74 -0.45 9.89
N LEU A 101 1.96 0.14 8.72
CA LEU A 101 1.85 -0.54 7.41
C LEU A 101 2.83 -1.71 7.25
N SER A 102 4.00 -1.64 7.89
CA SER A 102 5.03 -2.68 7.82
C SER A 102 4.95 -3.70 8.97
N ASN A 103 4.02 -3.51 9.91
CA ASN A 103 3.93 -4.28 11.16
C ASN A 103 5.29 -4.34 11.88
N THR A 104 5.87 -3.16 12.14
CA THR A 104 7.13 -2.98 12.86
C THR A 104 7.03 -1.86 13.90
N SER A 105 8.07 -1.66 14.71
CA SER A 105 8.11 -0.53 15.65
C SER A 105 8.59 0.76 14.96
N LYS A 106 8.08 1.91 15.42
CA LYS A 106 8.53 3.25 14.98
C LYS A 106 10.05 3.45 15.10
N GLY A 107 10.63 2.96 16.20
CA GLY A 107 12.08 3.04 16.44
C GLY A 107 12.89 2.23 15.43
N TYR A 108 12.43 1.00 15.12
CA TYR A 108 13.08 0.18 14.09
C TYR A 108 12.91 0.77 12.69
N THR A 109 11.69 1.23 12.36
CA THR A 109 11.40 1.94 11.11
C THR A 109 12.33 3.13 10.92
N SER A 110 12.50 3.96 11.94
CA SER A 110 13.40 5.12 11.89
C SER A 110 14.85 4.73 11.57
N LYS A 111 15.37 3.65 12.19
CA LYS A 111 16.72 3.14 11.91
C LYS A 111 16.87 2.66 10.47
N VAL A 112 15.87 1.94 9.94
CA VAL A 112 15.89 1.46 8.55
C VAL A 112 15.83 2.63 7.56
N LEU A 113 15.00 3.64 7.82
CA LEU A 113 14.94 4.83 6.98
C LEU A 113 16.22 5.67 7.05
N LEU A 114 16.91 5.71 8.19
CA LEU A 114 18.23 6.34 8.29
C LEU A 114 19.23 5.65 7.36
N HIS A 115 19.26 4.32 7.37
CA HIS A 115 20.12 3.55 6.47
C HIS A 115 19.82 3.82 4.99
N LEU A 116 18.54 3.89 4.60
CA LEU A 116 18.15 4.27 3.22
C LEU A 116 18.61 5.69 2.84
N ARG A 117 18.72 6.61 3.81
CA ARG A 117 19.25 7.97 3.57
C ARG A 117 20.76 7.99 3.42
N GLU A 118 21.46 7.22 4.25
CA GLU A 118 22.91 7.02 4.12
C GLU A 118 23.27 6.44 2.74
N GLU A 119 22.43 5.54 2.23
CA GLU A 119 22.54 4.98 0.89
C GLU A 119 22.03 5.88 -0.24
N LYS A 120 21.52 7.08 0.07
CA LYS A 120 20.94 8.04 -0.88
C LYS A 120 19.78 7.48 -1.72
N ILE A 121 19.02 6.54 -1.17
CA ILE A 121 17.79 5.99 -1.76
C ILE A 121 16.59 6.82 -1.32
N LEU A 122 16.58 7.23 -0.06
CA LEU A 122 15.58 8.13 0.51
C LEU A 122 16.23 9.50 0.69
N ILE A 123 15.63 10.54 0.13
CA ILE A 123 16.10 11.91 0.26
C ILE A 123 15.22 12.67 1.24
N SER A 124 15.87 13.48 2.07
CA SER A 124 15.26 14.42 3.02
C SER A 124 14.57 13.77 4.22
N ASN A 125 14.53 14.53 5.32
CA ASN A 125 13.69 14.26 6.48
C ASN A 125 12.38 15.07 6.43
N LYS A 126 12.33 16.09 5.57
CA LYS A 126 11.13 16.91 5.35
C LYS A 126 10.18 16.16 4.43
N LYS A 127 8.89 16.24 4.76
CA LYS A 127 7.82 15.72 3.90
C LYS A 127 7.61 16.64 2.68
N PRO A 128 7.07 16.11 1.56
CA PRO A 128 6.91 14.68 1.28
C PRO A 128 8.28 13.98 1.16
N TRP A 129 8.31 12.71 1.56
CA TRP A 129 9.54 11.91 1.47
C TRP A 129 9.81 11.53 0.01
N ILE A 130 11.07 11.54 -0.41
CA ILE A 130 11.41 11.29 -1.82
C ILE A 130 12.25 10.02 -1.94
N ILE A 131 11.77 9.04 -2.69
CA ILE A 131 12.59 7.92 -3.14
C ILE A 131 13.30 8.37 -4.42
N SER A 132 14.62 8.49 -4.38
CA SER A 132 15.44 8.93 -5.53
C SER A 132 15.96 7.80 -6.39
N ASP A 133 15.88 6.56 -5.89
CA ASP A 133 16.30 5.37 -6.61
C ASP A 133 15.35 4.21 -6.34
N VAL A 134 14.23 4.20 -7.06
CA VAL A 134 13.21 3.14 -7.00
C VAL A 134 13.80 1.79 -7.39
N LYS A 135 14.65 1.74 -8.42
CA LYS A 135 15.31 0.51 -8.87
C LYS A 135 16.16 -0.10 -7.76
N LYS A 136 17.01 0.69 -7.11
CA LYS A 136 17.83 0.19 -6.00
C LYS A 136 16.98 -0.26 -4.81
N LEU A 137 15.86 0.42 -4.53
CA LEU A 137 14.92 -0.03 -3.49
C LEU A 137 14.28 -1.39 -3.84
N LYS A 138 13.94 -1.61 -5.11
CA LYS A 138 13.45 -2.91 -5.61
C LYS A 138 14.52 -4.01 -5.49
N GLU A 139 15.77 -3.71 -5.85
CA GLU A 139 16.91 -4.64 -5.74
C GLU A 139 17.16 -5.05 -4.29
N LEU A 140 17.14 -4.11 -3.33
CA LEU A 140 17.31 -4.40 -1.90
C LEU A 140 16.27 -5.37 -1.34
N LEU A 141 15.08 -5.40 -1.94
CA LEU A 141 14.01 -6.31 -1.58
C LEU A 141 14.06 -7.63 -2.37
N GLY A 142 14.83 -7.70 -3.46
CA GLY A 142 14.73 -8.77 -4.44
C GLY A 142 13.36 -8.78 -5.13
N ALA A 143 12.80 -7.60 -5.39
CA ALA A 143 11.42 -7.41 -5.81
C ALA A 143 11.07 -8.05 -7.16
N ASP A 144 12.05 -8.37 -8.01
CA ASP A 144 11.82 -9.10 -9.27
C ASP A 144 11.21 -10.50 -9.04
N ASN A 145 11.34 -11.04 -7.82
CA ASN A 145 10.75 -12.31 -7.40
C ASN A 145 9.43 -12.14 -6.62
N LEU A 146 8.96 -10.91 -6.44
CA LEU A 146 7.75 -10.57 -5.72
C LEU A 146 6.64 -10.17 -6.71
N PRO A 147 5.37 -10.40 -6.38
CA PRO A 147 4.28 -9.79 -7.15
C PRO A 147 4.45 -8.27 -7.18
N GLU A 148 4.15 -7.68 -8.34
CA GLU A 148 3.99 -6.23 -8.40
C GLU A 148 2.90 -5.81 -7.40
N PRO A 149 3.20 -4.89 -6.47
CA PRO A 149 2.17 -4.26 -5.68
C PRO A 149 1.38 -3.39 -6.66
N PHE A 150 0.17 -3.86 -7.00
CA PHE A 150 -0.86 -3.21 -7.82
C PHE A 150 -0.78 -3.40 -9.34
#